data_AF-A0A1G3YMJ8-F1
#
_entry.id   AF-A0A1G3YMJ8-F1
#
_cell.length_a   1.000
_cell.length_b   1.000
_cell.length_c   1.000
_cell.angle_alpha   90.00
_cell.angle_beta   90.00
_cell.angle_gamma   90.00
#
_symmetry.space_group_name_H-M   'P 1'
#
loop_
_entity.id
_entity.type
_entity.pdbx_description
1 polymer ?
#
loop_
_entity_poly.entity_id
_entity_poly.type
_entity_poly.pdbx_seq_one_letter_code
_entity_poly.pdbx_strand_id
1 'polypeptide(L)'
;MLIGGKHVFYEKPLAIVPDDALAIIETARRHDRYLGVCFQNRMNPAARIEAKRLLDSKKYGEIRSAMGLVAWDRHGTYYTGSDWRGRYATEGGGCIIN
;
A
#
# COMPACT_ATOMS: atom_id res chain seq x y z
N MET A 1 -5.38 -18.95 -1.78
CA MET A 1 -5.53 -18.55 -3.21
C MET A 1 -4.27 -18.82 -4.03
N LEU A 2 -3.10 -18.31 -3.62
CA LEU A 2 -1.81 -18.59 -4.28
C LEU A 2 -1.49 -20.09 -4.34
N ILE A 3 -1.63 -20.80 -3.21
CA ILE A 3 -1.46 -22.27 -3.14
C ILE A 3 -2.43 -23.01 -4.07
N GLY A 4 -3.62 -22.45 -4.28
CA GLY A 4 -4.62 -22.97 -5.23
C GLY A 4 -4.32 -22.61 -6.68
N GLY A 5 -3.10 -22.17 -7.00
CA GLY A 5 -2.65 -21.86 -8.35
C GLY A 5 -3.27 -20.60 -8.96
N LYS A 6 -3.76 -19.65 -8.15
CA LYS A 6 -4.35 -18.39 -8.65
C LYS A 6 -3.41 -17.21 -8.43
N HIS A 7 -3.41 -16.26 -9.36
CA HIS A 7 -2.88 -14.92 -9.09
C HIS A 7 -3.74 -14.22 -8.04
N VAL A 8 -3.13 -13.32 -7.27
CA VAL A 8 -3.82 -12.60 -6.19
C VAL A 8 -3.58 -11.10 -6.34
N PHE A 9 -4.67 -10.34 -6.20
CA PHE A 9 -4.65 -8.89 -6.07
C PHE A 9 -5.16 -8.53 -4.68
N TYR A 10 -4.29 -7.94 -3.86
CA TYR A 10 -4.51 -7.66 -2.44
C TYR A 10 -4.84 -6.18 -2.24
N GLU A 11 -5.71 -5.87 -1.27
CA GLU A 11 -5.84 -4.49 -0.78
C GLU A 11 -4.60 -4.08 0.03
N LYS A 12 -4.37 -2.78 0.20
CA LYS A 12 -3.30 -2.32 1.10
C LYS A 12 -3.83 -2.28 2.56
N PRO A 13 -2.99 -2.57 3.57
CA PRO A 13 -1.61 -3.06 3.50
C PRO A 13 -1.53 -4.56 3.18
N LEU A 14 -0.40 -5.02 2.65
CA LEU A 14 -0.18 -6.44 2.36
C LEU A 14 -0.23 -7.30 3.64
N ALA A 15 0.35 -6.82 4.73
CA ALA A 15 0.25 -7.40 6.07
C ALA A 15 0.55 -6.32 7.12
N ILE A 16 0.20 -6.60 8.38
CA ILE A 16 0.54 -5.77 9.55
C ILE A 16 1.88 -6.18 10.21
N VAL A 17 2.30 -7.43 10.01
CA VAL A 17 3.61 -7.96 10.44
C VAL A 17 4.49 -8.17 9.19
N PRO A 18 5.75 -7.71 9.20
CA PRO A 18 6.66 -7.90 8.07
C PRO A 18 6.87 -9.36 7.65
N ASP A 19 6.96 -10.27 8.61
CA ASP A 19 7.18 -11.70 8.35
C ASP A 19 6.00 -12.33 7.60
N ASP A 20 4.76 -11.92 7.88
CA ASP A 20 3.59 -12.36 7.14
C ASP A 20 3.64 -11.89 5.68
N ALA A 21 4.05 -10.64 5.43
CA ALA A 21 4.23 -10.14 4.08
C ALA A 21 5.30 -10.94 3.32
N LEU A 22 6.42 -11.27 3.97
CA LEU A 22 7.48 -12.11 3.39
C LEU A 22 6.96 -13.52 3.05
N ALA A 23 6.18 -14.13 3.95
CA ALA A 23 5.59 -15.45 3.72
C ALA A 23 4.61 -15.45 2.53
N ILE A 24 3.82 -14.38 2.35
CA ILE A 24 2.92 -14.21 1.20
C ILE A 24 3.73 -14.07 -0.10
N ILE A 25 4.78 -13.23 -0.11
CA ILE A 25 5.65 -13.04 -1.28
C ILE A 25 6.33 -14.35 -1.68
N GLU A 26 6.86 -15.09 -0.69
CA GLU A 26 7.54 -16.35 -0.94
C GLU A 26 6.56 -17.42 -1.47
N THR A 27 5.34 -17.44 -0.97
CA THR A 27 4.29 -18.31 -1.50
C THR A 27 3.95 -17.96 -2.95
N ALA A 28 3.88 -16.66 -3.30
CA ALA A 28 3.65 -16.25 -4.68
C ALA A 28 4.77 -16.72 -5.62
N ARG A 29 6.04 -16.59 -5.19
CA ARG A 29 7.21 -17.05 -5.93
C ARG A 29 7.23 -18.57 -6.12
N ARG A 30 7.05 -19.34 -5.05
CA ARG A 30 7.08 -20.81 -5.09
C ARG A 30 6.02 -21.42 -6.00
N HIS A 31 4.88 -20.75 -6.13
CA HIS A 31 3.79 -21.20 -6.99
C HIS A 31 3.79 -20.56 -8.38
N ASP A 32 4.80 -19.76 -8.72
CA ASP A 32 4.89 -19.00 -9.98
C ASP A 32 3.60 -18.21 -10.26
N ARG A 33 3.15 -17.42 -9.28
CA ARG A 33 1.95 -16.59 -9.39
C ARG A 33 2.25 -15.14 -9.10
N TYR A 34 1.66 -14.26 -9.91
CA TYR A 34 1.61 -12.83 -9.62
C TYR A 34 0.84 -12.52 -8.33
N LEU A 35 1.46 -11.63 -7.55
CA LEU A 35 0.89 -10.96 -6.40
C LEU A 35 0.91 -9.45 -6.68
N GLY A 36 -0.26 -8.83 -6.77
CA GLY A 36 -0.41 -7.38 -6.87
C GLY A 36 -0.96 -6.81 -5.58
N VAL A 37 -0.59 -5.57 -5.25
CA VAL A 37 -1.15 -4.80 -4.13
C VAL A 37 -1.76 -3.52 -4.67
N CYS A 38 -2.97 -3.21 -4.22
CA CYS A 38 -3.73 -2.03 -4.62
C CYS A 38 -3.10 -0.76 -4.02
N PHE A 39 -2.39 0.00 -4.86
CA PHE A 39 -1.90 1.34 -4.53
C PHE A 39 -2.63 2.37 -5.40
N GLN A 40 -3.93 2.56 -5.15
CA GLN A 40 -4.81 3.37 -6.00
C GLN A 40 -4.31 4.80 -6.24
N ASN A 41 -3.68 5.42 -5.23
CA ASN A 41 -3.14 6.78 -5.36
C ASN A 41 -2.01 6.90 -6.40
N ARG A 42 -1.34 5.80 -6.75
CA ARG A 42 -0.35 5.78 -7.84
C ARG A 42 -0.99 6.05 -9.20
N MET A 43 -2.29 5.80 -9.34
CA MET A 43 -3.04 5.97 -10.58
C MET A 43 -3.64 7.37 -10.72
N ASN A 44 -3.59 8.20 -9.68
CA ASN A 44 -4.02 9.59 -9.76
C ASN A 44 -3.19 10.32 -10.83
N PRO A 45 -3.80 11.12 -11.73
CA PRO A 45 -3.09 11.77 -12.83
C PRO A 45 -1.84 12.55 -12.40
N ALA A 46 -1.93 13.28 -11.28
CA ALA A 46 -0.80 14.02 -10.72
C ALA A 46 0.39 13.10 -10.35
N ALA A 47 0.13 11.94 -9.75
CA ALA A 47 1.16 10.99 -9.35
C ALA A 47 1.66 10.17 -10.53
N ARG A 48 0.76 9.63 -11.36
CA ARG A 48 1.11 8.72 -12.46
C ARG A 48 1.80 9.43 -13.61
N ILE A 49 1.30 10.61 -13.97
CA ILE A 49 1.72 11.31 -15.18
C ILE A 49 2.74 12.37 -14.82
N GLU A 50 2.38 13.33 -13.96
CA GLU A 50 3.22 14.51 -13.78
C GLU A 50 4.47 14.22 -12.94
N ALA A 51 4.33 13.55 -11.79
CA ALA A 51 5.49 13.18 -10.99
C ALA A 51 6.44 12.25 -11.75
N LYS A 52 5.91 11.23 -12.45
CA LYS A 52 6.74 10.32 -13.26
C LYS A 52 7.46 11.05 -14.39
N ARG A 53 6.76 11.94 -15.11
CA ARG A 53 7.34 12.77 -16.17
C ARG A 53 8.46 13.66 -15.65
N LEU A 54 8.28 14.29 -14.49
CA LEU A 54 9.30 15.12 -13.85
C LEU A 54 10.55 14.31 -13.49
N LEU A 55 10.36 13.14 -12.86
CA LEU A 55 11.44 12.23 -12.51
C LEU A 55 12.22 11.74 -13.74
N ASP A 56 11.50 11.31 -14.78
CA ASP A 56 12.13 10.79 -16.00
C ASP A 56 12.84 11.86 -16.81
N SER A 57 12.30 13.09 -16.82
CA SER A 57 12.85 14.19 -17.61
C SER A 57 14.23 14.63 -17.15
N LYS A 58 14.59 14.38 -15.87
CA LYS A 58 15.79 14.93 -15.21
C LYS A 58 15.95 16.45 -15.37
N LYS A 59 14.87 17.18 -15.70
CA LYS A 59 14.89 18.62 -16.00
C LYS A 59 15.44 19.44 -14.83
N TYR A 60 15.23 18.96 -13.60
CA TYR A 60 15.66 19.61 -12.37
C TYR A 60 16.90 18.96 -11.76
N GLY A 61 17.62 18.13 -12.55
CA GLY A 61 18.74 17.33 -12.06
C GLY A 61 18.29 16.13 -11.23
N GLU A 62 19.14 15.72 -10.29
CA GLU A 62 18.88 14.60 -9.39
C GLU A 62 17.94 15.01 -8.26
N ILE A 63 16.81 14.28 -8.09
CA ILE A 63 15.93 14.49 -6.95
C ILE A 63 16.61 14.00 -5.66
N ARG A 64 16.78 14.92 -4.71
CA ARG A 64 17.42 14.64 -3.40
C ARG A 64 16.42 14.29 -2.29
N SER A 65 15.18 14.78 -2.38
CA SER A 65 14.18 14.61 -1.33
C SER A 65 12.76 14.68 -1.88
N ALA A 66 11.82 14.06 -1.19
CA ALA A 66 10.38 14.15 -1.45
C ALA A 66 9.61 14.28 -0.13
N MET A 67 8.45 14.93 -0.17
CA MET A 67 7.53 15.05 0.96
C MET A 67 6.13 14.65 0.50
N GLY A 68 5.44 13.85 1.33
CA GLY A 68 4.04 13.49 1.14
C GLY A 68 3.25 13.87 2.38
N LEU A 69 2.07 14.47 2.18
CA LEU A 69 1.13 14.80 3.25
C LEU A 69 -0.20 14.13 2.96
N VAL A 70 -0.69 13.35 3.92
CA VAL A 70 -2.03 12.74 3.89
C VAL A 70 -2.76 13.19 5.14
N ALA A 71 -3.63 14.18 4.98
CA ALA A 71 -4.37 14.83 6.07
C ALA A 71 -5.87 14.59 5.92
N TRP A 72 -6.28 13.33 5.77
CA TRP A 72 -7.70 12.99 5.67
C TRP A 72 -8.37 13.12 7.02
N ASP A 73 -9.47 13.84 7.08
CA ASP A 73 -10.31 13.89 8.27
C ASP A 73 -11.00 12.54 8.45
N ARG A 74 -10.77 11.93 9.62
CA ARG A 74 -11.41 10.69 10.04
C ARG A 74 -11.98 10.93 11.44
N HIS A 75 -13.26 11.29 11.48
CA HIS A 75 -13.98 11.51 12.73
C HIS A 75 -13.96 10.28 13.64
N GLY A 76 -14.20 10.46 14.95
CA GLY A 76 -14.15 9.37 15.93
C GLY A 76 -15.02 8.16 15.57
N THR A 77 -16.17 8.38 14.92
CA THR A 77 -17.08 7.33 14.43
C THR A 77 -16.44 6.40 13.40
N TYR A 78 -15.43 6.86 12.65
CA TYR A 78 -14.67 6.04 11.72
C TYR A 78 -13.95 4.87 12.43
N TYR A 79 -13.50 5.12 13.66
CA TYR A 79 -12.80 4.12 14.48
C TYR A 79 -13.78 3.38 15.40
N THR A 80 -14.70 4.09 16.07
CA THR A 80 -15.62 3.46 17.03
C THR A 80 -16.74 2.66 16.38
N GLY A 81 -17.08 2.95 15.12
CA GLY A 81 -18.07 2.19 14.35
C GLY A 81 -17.52 0.93 13.67
N SER A 82 -16.28 0.54 13.97
CA SER A 82 -15.62 -0.62 13.37
C SER A 82 -15.04 -1.53 14.46
N ASP A 83 -15.21 -2.84 14.27
CA ASP A 83 -14.66 -3.83 15.21
C ASP A 83 -13.14 -3.98 15.13
N TRP A 84 -12.53 -3.53 14.02
CA TRP A 84 -11.12 -3.76 13.73
C TRP A 84 -10.26 -2.48 13.62
N ARG A 85 -10.86 -1.30 13.37
CA ARG A 85 -10.13 -0.03 13.27
C ARG A 85 -9.87 0.57 14.66
N GLY A 86 -8.85 1.41 14.75
CA GLY A 86 -8.38 2.07 15.97
C GLY A 86 -7.63 1.17 16.93
N ARG A 87 -7.21 -0.04 16.51
CA ARG A 87 -6.62 -1.06 17.40
C ARG A 87 -5.36 -1.65 16.78
N TYR A 88 -4.26 -1.66 17.55
CA TYR A 88 -2.98 -2.22 17.10
C TYR A 88 -3.08 -3.67 16.63
N ALA A 89 -3.82 -4.52 17.34
CA ALA A 89 -3.90 -5.95 17.05
C ALA A 89 -4.56 -6.27 15.70
N THR A 90 -5.41 -5.39 15.17
CA THR A 90 -6.24 -5.67 13.99
C THR A 90 -6.01 -4.67 12.85
N GLU A 91 -5.83 -3.39 13.15
CA GLU A 91 -5.49 -2.37 12.15
C GLU A 91 -3.98 -2.30 11.90
N GLY A 92 -3.15 -2.81 12.81
CA GLY A 92 -1.69 -2.75 12.71
C GLY A 92 -1.07 -1.39 13.03
N GLY A 93 -1.90 -0.38 13.31
CA GLY A 93 -1.47 0.98 13.65
C GLY A 93 -2.57 2.00 13.37
N GLY A 94 -2.27 3.29 13.49
CA GLY A 94 -3.23 4.37 13.22
C GLY A 94 -3.25 4.84 11.76
N CYS A 95 -3.33 6.16 11.57
CA CYS A 95 -3.50 6.82 10.27
C CYS A 95 -2.42 6.54 9.21
N ILE A 96 -1.28 5.95 9.57
CA ILE A 96 -0.19 5.61 8.63
C ILE A 96 -0.45 4.27 7.92
N ILE A 97 -1.16 3.33 8.55
CA ILE A 97 -1.46 2.02 7.97
C ILE A 97 -2.78 2.06 7.17
N ASN A 98 -3.78 2.76 7.70
CA ASN A 98 -5.15 2.78 7.18
C ASN A 98 -5.38 3.86 6.11
#